data_AF-A0A2N7N1V8-F1
#
_entry.id   AF-A0A2N7N1V8-F1
#
_cell.length_a   1.000
_cell.length_b   1.000
_cell.length_c   1.000
_cell.angle_alpha   90.00
_cell.angle_beta   90.00
_cell.angle_gamma   90.00
#
_symmetry.space_group_name_H-M   'P 1'
#
loop_
_entity.id
_entity.type
_entity.pdbx_description
1 polymer ?
#
loop_
_entity_poly.entity_id
_entity_poly.type
_entity_poly.pdbx_seq_one_letter_code
_entity_poly.pdbx_strand_id
1 'polypeptide(L)'
;MSQQFMLRALEVSRNALPACQPNPPVGCVLVKDGQIVSEGYTQAIGGNHAEVEALKAYQGDLSEVTAYVTLEPCSFVGRTPACAATLVNCGIQKVVVAMLDPDPRNAGRGIDMLKAGGVDVEVGLCGEAASEFLTPYLGKS
;
A
#
# COMPACT_ATOMS: atom_id res chain seq x y z
N MET A 1 -13.12 -10.71 3.95
CA MET A 1 -12.35 -9.45 4.02
C MET A 1 -13.17 -8.41 4.72
N SER A 2 -12.64 -7.71 5.72
CA SER A 2 -13.39 -6.67 6.42
C SER A 2 -13.05 -5.29 5.87
N GLN A 3 -14.05 -4.56 5.38
CA GLN A 3 -13.90 -3.18 4.89
C GLN A 3 -13.26 -2.25 5.95
N GLN A 4 -13.44 -2.56 7.24
CA GLN A 4 -12.89 -1.76 8.34
C GLN A 4 -11.37 -1.56 8.24
N PHE A 5 -10.61 -2.56 7.76
CA PHE A 5 -9.16 -2.46 7.68
C PHE A 5 -8.73 -1.54 6.54
N MET A 6 -9.44 -1.58 5.41
CA MET A 6 -9.16 -0.66 4.32
C MET A 6 -9.57 0.78 4.65
N LEU A 7 -10.71 0.96 5.32
CA LEU A 7 -11.11 2.28 5.82
C LEU A 7 -10.08 2.80 6.83
N ARG A 8 -9.54 1.93 7.69
CA ARG A 8 -8.45 2.31 8.59
C ARG A 8 -7.16 2.67 7.86
N ALA A 9 -6.77 1.91 6.82
CA ALA A 9 -5.64 2.29 5.98
C ALA A 9 -5.85 3.67 5.34
N LEU A 10 -7.08 3.98 4.92
CA LEU A 10 -7.44 5.30 4.40
C LEU A 10 -7.33 6.37 5.50
N GLU A 11 -7.79 6.13 6.72
CA GLU A 11 -7.57 7.05 7.86
C GLU A 11 -6.08 7.33 8.09
N VAL A 12 -5.28 6.27 8.20
CA VAL A 12 -3.82 6.35 8.40
C VAL A 12 -3.15 7.15 7.28
N SER A 13 -3.61 6.99 6.03
CA SER A 13 -3.06 7.68 4.86
C SER A 13 -3.10 9.22 4.98
N ARG A 14 -4.07 9.78 5.71
CA ARG A 14 -4.21 11.23 5.91
C ARG A 14 -3.04 11.85 6.69
N ASN A 15 -2.36 11.05 7.52
CA ASN A 15 -1.20 11.51 8.30
C ASN A 15 0.01 11.84 7.42
N ALA A 16 0.04 11.39 6.17
CA ALA A 16 1.10 11.72 5.22
C ALA A 16 1.08 13.20 4.81
N LEU A 17 -0.06 13.88 4.93
CA LEU A 17 -0.23 15.26 4.48
C LEU A 17 0.20 16.28 5.55
N PRO A 18 0.74 17.44 5.13
CA PRO A 18 1.13 17.79 3.76
C PRO A 18 2.53 17.26 3.37
N ALA A 19 3.25 16.63 4.30
CA ALA A 19 4.68 16.34 4.18
C ALA A 19 5.07 15.44 2.99
N CYS A 20 4.20 14.51 2.58
CA CYS A 20 4.47 13.58 1.48
C CYS A 20 4.48 14.24 0.09
N GLN A 21 3.87 15.42 -0.07
CA GLN A 21 3.69 16.02 -1.39
C GLN A 21 5.05 16.28 -2.08
N PRO A 22 5.17 16.01 -3.39
CA PRO A 22 4.10 15.72 -4.36
C PRO A 22 3.71 14.24 -4.50
N ASN A 23 4.20 13.35 -3.63
CA ASN A 23 3.77 11.95 -3.62
C ASN A 23 2.33 11.83 -3.10
N PRO A 24 1.57 10.82 -3.54
CA PRO A 24 0.23 10.57 -3.02
C PRO A 24 0.27 10.18 -1.53
N PRO A 25 -0.72 10.60 -0.72
CA PRO A 25 -0.82 10.22 0.68
C PRO A 25 -1.39 8.79 0.79
N VAL A 26 -0.56 7.78 0.57
CA VAL A 26 -0.95 6.36 0.66
C VAL A 26 -0.87 5.88 2.11
N GLY A 27 -1.77 4.98 2.51
CA GLY A 27 -1.76 4.27 3.78
C GLY A 27 -1.73 2.76 3.59
N CYS A 28 -1.14 2.07 4.55
CA CYS A 28 -1.05 0.62 4.63
C CYS A 28 -1.31 0.15 6.06
N VAL A 29 -2.11 -0.90 6.23
CA VAL A 29 -2.20 -1.62 7.50
C VAL A 29 -1.90 -3.10 7.30
N LEU A 30 -1.20 -3.69 8.26
CA LEU A 30 -0.95 -5.13 8.32
C LEU A 30 -1.92 -5.75 9.32
N VAL A 31 -2.57 -6.84 8.91
CA VAL A 31 -3.58 -7.53 9.69
C VAL A 31 -3.18 -8.98 9.89
N LYS A 32 -3.21 -9.44 11.14
CA LYS A 32 -3.03 -10.85 11.53
C LYS A 32 -4.16 -11.24 12.49
N ASP A 33 -4.76 -12.41 12.30
CA ASP A 33 -5.83 -12.94 13.17
C ASP A 33 -6.98 -11.95 13.41
N GLY A 34 -7.33 -11.17 12.38
CA GLY A 34 -8.39 -10.16 12.45
C GLY A 34 -8.04 -8.92 13.26
N GLN A 35 -6.77 -8.71 13.60
CA GLN A 35 -6.27 -7.55 14.34
C GLN A 35 -5.24 -6.79 13.52
N ILE A 36 -5.25 -5.46 13.63
CA ILE A 36 -4.20 -4.63 13.05
C ILE A 36 -2.95 -4.79 13.91
N VAL A 37 -1.87 -5.27 13.30
CA VAL A 37 -0.58 -5.48 13.95
C VAL A 37 0.46 -4.42 13.59
N SER A 38 0.21 -3.65 12.53
CA SER A 38 1.06 -2.54 12.13
C SER A 38 0.33 -1.58 11.19
N GLU A 39 0.75 -0.32 11.18
CA GLU A 39 0.23 0.75 10.33
C GLU A 39 1.39 1.55 9.75
N GLY A 40 1.22 2.03 8.52
CA GLY A 40 2.21 2.87 7.85
C GLY A 40 1.54 3.83 6.86
N TYR A 41 2.19 4.98 6.65
CA TYR A 41 1.77 5.97 5.66
C TYR A 41 2.99 6.52 4.93
N THR A 42 2.74 7.11 3.77
CA THR A 42 3.81 7.67 2.92
C THR A 42 4.53 8.81 3.63
N GLN A 43 5.85 8.71 3.75
CA GLN A 43 6.67 9.73 4.38
C GLN A 43 6.98 10.88 3.41
N ALA A 44 7.67 11.92 3.90
CA ALA A 44 8.14 13.02 3.07
C ALA A 44 9.01 12.55 1.89
N ILE A 45 9.15 13.39 0.86
CA ILE A 45 9.94 13.08 -0.35
C ILE A 45 11.31 12.48 0.01
N GLY A 46 11.62 11.32 -0.56
CA GLY A 46 12.86 10.58 -0.30
C GLY A 46 12.80 9.65 0.91
N GLY A 47 11.73 9.71 1.71
CA GLY A 47 11.39 8.73 2.72
C GLY A 47 10.71 7.49 2.17
N ASN A 48 10.26 6.63 3.07
CA ASN A 48 9.64 5.35 2.73
C ASN A 48 8.16 5.52 2.34
N HIS A 49 7.67 4.59 1.51
CA HIS A 49 6.24 4.47 1.24
C HIS A 49 5.51 3.76 2.38
N ALA A 50 4.17 3.82 2.35
CA ALA A 50 3.32 3.30 3.40
C ALA A 50 3.56 1.83 3.73
N GLU A 51 3.76 1.00 2.70
CA GLU A 51 3.98 -0.45 2.83
C GLU A 51 5.30 -0.73 3.56
N VAL A 52 6.34 0.01 3.23
CA VAL A 52 7.66 -0.12 3.86
C VAL A 52 7.61 0.34 5.31
N GLU A 53 6.91 1.43 5.63
CA GLU A 53 6.71 1.88 7.01
C GLU A 53 5.95 0.84 7.84
N ALA A 54 4.86 0.30 7.29
CA ALA A 54 4.07 -0.72 7.98
C ALA A 54 4.90 -2.00 8.23
N LEU A 55 5.71 -2.42 7.25
CA LEU A 55 6.63 -3.56 7.41
C LEU A 55 7.72 -3.29 8.45
N LYS A 56 8.32 -2.09 8.47
CA LYS A 56 9.38 -1.73 9.43
C LYS A 56 8.89 -1.70 10.88
N ALA A 57 7.65 -1.29 11.10
CA ALA A 57 7.04 -1.24 12.42
C ALA A 57 6.57 -2.61 12.92
N TYR A 58 6.48 -3.62 12.04
CA TYR A 58 6.08 -4.97 12.40
C TYR A 58 7.29 -5.85 12.73
N GLN A 59 7.21 -6.59 13.84
CA GLN A 59 8.18 -7.63 14.20
C GLN A 59 7.44 -8.97 14.25
N GLY A 60 7.74 -9.85 13.31
CA GLY A 60 7.11 -11.16 13.27
C GLY A 60 7.16 -11.79 11.89
N ASP A 61 6.61 -13.00 11.83
CA ASP A 61 6.43 -13.74 10.58
C ASP A 61 5.24 -13.19 9.78
N LEU A 62 5.43 -13.06 8.48
CA LEU A 62 4.46 -12.46 7.54
C LEU A 62 3.57 -13.50 6.85
N SER A 63 3.79 -14.79 7.09
CA SER A 63 3.06 -15.88 6.43
C SER A 63 1.54 -15.83 6.64
N GLU A 64 1.09 -15.30 7.78
CA GLU A 64 -0.33 -15.16 8.16
C GLU A 64 -0.81 -13.70 8.13
N VAL A 65 0.00 -12.80 7.57
CA VAL A 65 -0.29 -11.37 7.52
C VAL A 65 -0.90 -10.99 6.19
N THR A 66 -1.99 -10.22 6.23
CA THR A 66 -2.58 -9.55 5.07
C THR A 66 -2.28 -8.06 5.11
N ALA A 67 -1.69 -7.52 4.04
CA ALA A 67 -1.57 -6.07 3.87
C ALA A 67 -2.82 -5.50 3.21
N TYR A 68 -3.33 -4.39 3.73
CA TYR A 68 -4.36 -3.57 3.09
C TYR A 68 -3.72 -2.25 2.70
N VAL A 69 -3.72 -1.91 1.40
CA VAL A 69 -3.04 -0.74 0.85
C VAL A 69 -4.03 0.11 0.05
N THR A 70 -4.02 1.43 0.27
CA THR A 70 -5.02 2.33 -0.33
C THR A 70 -4.80 2.61 -1.83
N LEU A 71 -3.60 2.36 -2.35
CA LEU A 71 -3.22 2.55 -3.75
C LEU A 71 -2.35 1.35 -4.18
N GLU A 72 -2.34 1.03 -5.47
CA GLU A 72 -1.47 -0.02 -6.02
C GLU A 72 0.00 0.17 -5.59
N PRO A 73 0.65 -0.85 -5.01
CA PRO A 73 2.07 -0.79 -4.68
C PRO A 73 2.93 -0.53 -5.92
N CYS A 74 3.87 0.42 -5.82
CA CYS A 74 4.66 0.80 -6.99
C CYS A 74 5.48 -0.38 -7.56
N SER A 75 5.59 -0.41 -8.89
CA SER A 75 6.19 -1.50 -9.66
C SER A 75 7.57 -1.20 -10.21
N PHE A 76 8.02 0.05 -10.14
CA PHE A 76 9.30 0.50 -10.66
C PHE A 76 10.25 0.93 -9.55
N VAL A 77 11.54 0.78 -9.80
CA VAL A 77 12.59 1.31 -8.92
C VAL A 77 12.70 2.82 -9.17
N GLY A 78 12.37 3.60 -8.16
CA GLY A 78 12.57 5.05 -8.16
C GLY A 78 13.80 5.40 -7.32
N ARG A 79 13.60 6.24 -6.31
CA ARG A 79 14.61 6.51 -5.26
C ARG A 79 14.71 5.38 -4.24
N THR A 80 13.64 4.60 -4.12
CA THR A 80 13.49 3.43 -3.25
C THR A 80 13.21 2.18 -4.11
N PRO A 81 13.47 0.96 -3.59
CA PRO A 81 13.00 -0.27 -4.23
C PRO A 81 11.50 -0.26 -4.47
N ALA A 82 11.03 -0.97 -5.50
CA ALA A 82 9.62 -1.12 -5.79
C ALA A 82 8.88 -1.78 -4.62
N CYS A 83 7.77 -1.19 -4.16
CA CYS A 83 7.02 -1.70 -3.01
C CYS A 83 6.44 -3.08 -3.27
N ALA A 84 6.00 -3.36 -4.52
CA ALA A 84 5.57 -4.70 -4.92
C ALA A 84 6.70 -5.74 -4.74
N ALA A 85 7.93 -5.42 -5.14
CA ALA A 85 9.08 -6.30 -4.94
C ALA A 85 9.43 -6.46 -3.45
N THR A 86 9.33 -5.39 -2.65
CA THR A 86 9.55 -5.47 -1.20
C THR A 86 8.55 -6.41 -0.52
N LEU A 87 7.26 -6.32 -0.89
CA LEU A 87 6.20 -7.18 -0.37
C LEU A 87 6.44 -8.66 -0.73
N VAL A 88 6.82 -8.94 -1.97
CA VAL A 88 7.21 -10.32 -2.38
C VAL A 88 8.40 -10.80 -1.56
N ASN A 89 9.46 -10.00 -1.46
CA ASN A 89 10.70 -10.41 -0.81
C ASN A 89 10.57 -10.60 0.71
N CYS A 90 9.63 -9.91 1.36
CA CYS A 90 9.38 -10.11 2.78
C CYS A 90 8.49 -11.33 3.08
N GLY A 91 7.96 -12.00 2.05
CA GLY A 91 7.16 -13.22 2.21
C GLY A 91 5.73 -12.96 2.68
N ILE A 92 5.15 -11.79 2.35
CA ILE A 92 3.74 -11.57 2.60
C ILE A 92 2.90 -12.44 1.65
N GLN A 93 1.91 -13.13 2.19
CA GLN A 93 1.12 -14.07 1.39
C GLN A 93 -0.11 -13.42 0.75
N LYS A 94 -0.58 -12.28 1.29
CA LYS A 94 -1.79 -11.62 0.80
C LYS A 94 -1.74 -10.10 0.84
N VAL A 95 -2.18 -9.46 -0.25
CA VAL A 95 -2.31 -8.02 -0.38
C VAL A 95 -3.70 -7.67 -0.91
N VAL A 96 -4.38 -6.75 -0.23
CA VAL A 96 -5.67 -6.18 -0.64
C VAL A 96 -5.46 -4.72 -1.00
N VAL A 97 -5.83 -4.32 -2.21
CA VAL A 97 -5.60 -2.98 -2.75
C VAL A 97 -6.93 -2.28 -2.97
N ALA A 98 -7.07 -1.03 -2.54
CA ALA A 98 -8.32 -0.29 -2.72
C ALA A 98 -8.54 0.13 -4.18
N MET A 99 -7.54 0.76 -4.80
CA MET A 99 -7.61 1.21 -6.19
C MET A 99 -6.28 1.02 -6.92
N LEU A 100 -6.36 0.85 -8.24
CA LEU A 100 -5.20 0.84 -9.10
C LEU A 100 -4.58 2.24 -9.18
N ASP A 101 -3.26 2.29 -9.39
CA ASP A 101 -2.59 3.56 -9.65
C ASP A 101 -2.74 3.90 -11.15
N PRO A 102 -3.39 5.03 -11.49
CA PRO A 102 -3.56 5.44 -12.88
C PRO A 102 -2.25 5.87 -13.56
N ASP A 103 -1.15 6.03 -12.82
CA ASP A 103 0.16 6.32 -13.39
C ASP A 103 0.53 5.22 -14.42
N PRO A 104 0.82 5.57 -15.69
CA PRO A 104 1.24 4.61 -16.70
C PRO A 104 2.47 3.80 -16.33
N ARG A 105 3.26 4.25 -15.34
CA ARG A 105 4.40 3.53 -14.74
C ARG A 105 3.98 2.37 -13.84
N ASN A 106 2.76 2.37 -13.32
CA ASN A 106 2.16 1.32 -12.50
C ASN A 106 1.03 0.63 -13.28
N ALA A 107 -0.17 1.22 -13.35
CA ALA A 107 -1.28 0.77 -14.19
C ALA A 107 -1.48 -0.77 -14.21
N GLY A 108 -1.44 -1.41 -13.04
CA GLY A 108 -1.59 -2.85 -12.85
C GLY A 108 -0.28 -3.65 -12.78
N ARG A 109 0.87 -3.08 -13.14
CA ARG A 109 2.15 -3.79 -13.09
C ARG A 109 2.62 -4.15 -11.69
N GLY A 110 2.21 -3.39 -10.68
CA GLY A 110 2.50 -3.71 -9.27
C GLY A 110 1.72 -4.95 -8.85
N ILE A 111 0.46 -5.03 -9.27
CA ILE A 111 -0.41 -6.19 -9.07
C ILE A 111 0.18 -7.42 -9.77
N ASP A 112 0.62 -7.28 -11.01
CA ASP A 112 1.22 -8.38 -11.77
C ASP A 112 2.51 -8.89 -11.11
N MET A 113 3.36 -7.98 -10.62
CA MET A 113 4.59 -8.33 -9.90
C MET A 113 4.31 -9.11 -8.61
N LEU A 114 3.32 -8.69 -7.83
CA LEU A 114 2.90 -9.40 -6.61
C LEU A 114 2.41 -10.82 -6.94
N LYS A 115 1.51 -10.94 -7.93
CA LYS A 115 0.98 -12.24 -8.37
C LYS A 115 2.07 -13.16 -8.90
N ALA A 116 3.00 -12.64 -9.69
CA ALA A 116 4.14 -13.39 -10.19
C ALA A 116 5.07 -13.87 -9.06
N GLY A 117 5.15 -13.11 -7.96
CA GLY A 117 5.83 -13.48 -6.73
C GLY A 117 5.09 -14.47 -5.83
N GLY A 118 3.91 -14.97 -6.24
CA GLY A 118 3.12 -15.93 -5.47
C GLY A 118 2.22 -15.30 -4.39
N VAL A 119 2.04 -13.97 -4.39
CA VAL A 119 1.17 -13.26 -3.46
C VAL A 119 -0.28 -13.33 -3.96
N ASP A 120 -1.22 -13.64 -3.06
CA ASP A 120 -2.67 -13.51 -3.34
C ASP A 120 -3.07 -12.03 -3.34
N VAL A 121 -3.66 -11.54 -4.43
CA VAL A 121 -3.98 -10.12 -4.59
C VAL A 121 -5.44 -9.90 -4.95
N GLU A 122 -6.13 -9.14 -4.10
CA GLU A 122 -7.49 -8.64 -4.33
C GLU A 122 -7.45 -7.13 -4.56
N VAL A 123 -8.25 -6.63 -5.51
CA VAL A 123 -8.28 -5.21 -5.90
C VAL A 123 -9.72 -4.71 -5.89
N GLY A 124 -9.92 -3.47 -5.43
CA GLY A 124 -11.21 -2.76 -5.52
C GLY A 124 -11.94 -2.58 -4.18
N LEU A 125 -11.40 -3.10 -3.07
CA LEU A 125 -12.05 -2.97 -1.76
C LEU A 125 -12.07 -1.50 -1.33
N CYS A 126 -13.26 -0.92 -1.14
CA CYS A 126 -13.43 0.51 -0.82
C CYS A 126 -12.82 1.45 -1.88
N GLY A 127 -12.74 1.02 -3.14
CA GLY A 127 -12.11 1.78 -4.22
C GLY A 127 -12.71 3.17 -4.47
N GLU A 128 -14.02 3.34 -4.29
CA GLU A 128 -14.69 4.65 -4.44
C GLU A 128 -14.20 5.67 -3.40
N ALA A 129 -14.18 5.29 -2.11
CA ALA A 129 -13.70 6.13 -1.02
C ALA A 129 -12.20 6.45 -1.16
N ALA A 130 -11.40 5.47 -1.60
CA ALA A 130 -9.99 5.68 -1.89
C ALA A 130 -9.80 6.66 -3.06
N SER A 131 -10.56 6.49 -4.14
CA SER A 131 -10.53 7.37 -5.31
C SER A 131 -10.91 8.80 -4.95
N GLU A 132 -11.98 8.99 -4.20
CA GLU A 132 -12.44 10.32 -3.75
C GLU A 132 -11.34 11.07 -2.99
N PHE A 133 -10.63 10.38 -2.09
CA PHE A 133 -9.57 10.99 -1.31
C PHE A 133 -8.26 11.17 -2.08
N LEU A 134 -7.83 10.16 -2.85
CA LEU A 134 -6.49 10.14 -3.44
C LEU A 134 -6.39 10.90 -4.76
N THR A 135 -7.45 10.93 -5.58
CA THR A 135 -7.45 11.56 -6.92
C THR A 135 -6.85 12.97 -6.96
N PRO A 136 -7.14 13.88 -5.99
CA PRO A 136 -6.54 15.21 -5.97
C PRO A 136 -5.01 15.23 -5.87
N TYR A 137 -4.36 14.13 -5.49
CA TYR A 137 -2.92 14.01 -5.28
C TYR A 137 -2.21 13.16 -6.36
N LEU A 138 -2.95 12.47 -7.22
CA LEU A 138 -2.39 11.61 -8.27
C LEU A 138 -1.87 12.44 -9.46
N GLY A 139 -0.86 11.91 -10.16
CA GLY A 139 -0.28 12.53 -11.37
C GLY A 139 0.54 13.80 -11.11
N LYS A 140 0.92 14.07 -9.86
CA LYS A 140 1.72 15.24 -9.48
C LYS A 140 3.20 14.93 -9.24
N SER A 141 3.59 13.65 -9.31
CA SER A 141 4.88 13.10 -8.87
C SER A 141 5.83 12.76 -10.02
#